data_AF-V5GKL0-F1
#
_entry.id   AF-V5GKL0-F1
#
_cell.length_a   1.000
_cell.length_b   1.000
_cell.length_c   1.000
_cell.angle_alpha   90.00
_cell.angle_beta   90.00
_cell.angle_gamma   90.00
#
_symmetry.space_group_name_H-M   'P 1'
#
loop_
_entity.id
_entity.type
_entity.pdbx_description
1 polymer ?
#
loop_
_entity_poly.entity_id
_entity_poly.type
_entity_poly.pdbx_seq_one_letter_code
_entity_poly.pdbx_strand_id
1 'polypeptide(L)'
;WKPAKKKGSEVIIVRPTQGSYSDILKKVKNDVPVGEVNVDRVVRGEDGTMRITIRSKKEEGREVFKKALAGSVQGMASVKARQNTRNVVLLDLDPEVTEEEIKGVLGRTLSMDIKDISYVRVSETVNKQGKKSAFLTISAETAVQLLSSKRIGDGWDRWRVRDVVAPRRCFVCRKVGHEAKDCKEKDKGEICHKCGEFGHYMKECTNPTACYLCGTAGH
;
A
#
# COMPACT_ATOMS: atom_id res chain seq x y z
N TRP A 1 -18.69 -2.98 -0.84
CA TRP A 1 -18.24 -3.73 0.35
C TRP A 1 -17.19 -2.90 1.12
N LYS A 2 -17.55 -2.32 2.27
CA LYS A 2 -16.53 -1.87 3.24
C LYS A 2 -16.22 -3.10 4.09
N PRO A 3 -15.01 -3.68 4.08
CA PRO A 3 -14.68 -4.70 5.06
C PRO A 3 -14.81 -4.05 6.45
N ALA A 4 -15.71 -4.58 7.27
CA ALA A 4 -15.88 -4.13 8.64
C ALA A 4 -14.53 -4.33 9.35
N LYS A 5 -13.83 -3.23 9.68
CA LYS A 5 -12.69 -3.28 10.60
C LYS A 5 -13.23 -3.85 11.91
N LYS A 6 -12.83 -5.08 12.26
CA LYS A 6 -13.01 -5.56 13.63
C LYS A 6 -12.19 -4.61 14.51
N LYS A 7 -12.86 -3.78 15.33
CA LYS A 7 -12.19 -2.83 16.22
C LYS A 7 -11.11 -3.57 17.03
N GLY A 8 -9.90 -3.04 17.06
CA GLY A 8 -8.78 -3.57 17.85
C GLY A 8 -7.96 -4.71 17.24
N SER A 9 -8.21 -5.12 15.99
CA SER A 9 -7.34 -6.09 15.29
C SER A 9 -6.20 -5.40 14.53
N GLU A 10 -4.96 -5.83 14.75
CA GLU A 10 -3.77 -5.33 14.08
C GLU A 10 -2.97 -6.50 13.51
N VAL A 11 -2.35 -6.31 12.34
CA VAL A 11 -1.50 -7.35 11.73
C VAL A 11 -0.06 -6.87 11.78
N ILE A 12 0.81 -7.63 12.40
CA ILE A 12 2.25 -7.38 12.44
C ILE A 12 2.92 -8.29 11.41
N ILE A 13 3.80 -7.71 10.60
CA ILE A 13 4.55 -8.38 9.55
C ILE A 13 6.00 -8.47 10.00
N VAL A 14 6.52 -9.68 10.12
CA VAL A 14 7.91 -9.98 10.43
C VAL A 14 8.54 -10.54 9.16
N ARG A 15 9.36 -9.73 8.49
CA ARG A 15 10.09 -10.14 7.29
C ARG A 15 11.47 -10.66 7.66
N PRO A 16 11.79 -11.94 7.40
CA PRO A 16 13.12 -12.48 7.69
C PRO A 16 14.18 -11.73 6.87
N THR A 17 15.27 -11.34 7.52
CA THR A 17 16.50 -10.84 6.89
C THR A 17 17.59 -11.89 6.95
N GLN A 18 17.60 -12.73 7.99
CA GLN A 18 18.50 -13.86 8.18
C GLN A 18 17.77 -15.00 8.94
N GLY A 19 18.17 -16.25 8.68
CA GLY A 19 17.61 -17.43 9.34
C GLY A 19 16.29 -17.92 8.74
N SER A 20 15.83 -19.10 9.19
CA SER A 20 14.60 -19.72 8.69
C SER A 20 13.36 -19.23 9.44
N TYR A 21 12.19 -19.35 8.81
CA TYR A 21 10.89 -19.08 9.45
C TYR A 21 10.73 -19.80 10.79
N SER A 22 11.19 -21.05 10.87
CA SER A 22 11.05 -21.91 12.06
C SER A 22 11.86 -21.38 13.23
N ASP A 23 13.06 -20.85 12.97
CA ASP A 23 13.94 -20.32 14.01
C ASP A 23 13.38 -19.03 14.59
N ILE A 24 12.91 -18.14 13.71
CA ILE A 24 12.23 -16.90 14.09
C ILE A 24 10.96 -17.23 14.90
N LEU A 25 10.17 -18.23 14.48
CA LEU A 25 8.95 -18.61 15.19
C LEU A 25 9.25 -19.16 16.59
N LYS A 26 10.27 -20.00 16.75
CA LYS A 26 10.69 -20.51 18.06
C LYS A 26 11.11 -19.38 18.97
N LYS A 27 11.94 -18.46 18.46
CA LYS A 27 12.44 -17.32 19.22
C LYS A 27 11.32 -16.38 19.67
N VAL A 28 10.41 -16.04 18.75
CA VAL A 28 9.24 -15.20 19.05
C VAL A 28 8.35 -15.85 20.11
N LYS A 29 8.10 -17.17 20.03
CA LYS A 29 7.27 -17.87 21.03
C LYS A 29 7.91 -17.91 22.43
N ASN A 30 9.23 -17.91 22.53
CA ASN A 30 9.94 -17.97 23.80
C ASN A 30 10.12 -16.60 24.44
N ASP A 31 10.47 -15.59 23.64
CA ASP A 31 10.96 -14.31 24.16
C ASP A 31 9.89 -13.22 24.19
N VAL A 32 8.78 -13.38 23.46
CA VAL A 32 7.77 -12.32 23.31
C VAL A 32 6.59 -12.61 24.23
N PRO A 33 6.47 -11.89 25.36
CA PRO A 33 5.32 -12.04 26.25
C PRO A 33 4.06 -11.57 25.53
N VAL A 34 3.04 -12.43 25.50
CA VAL A 34 1.73 -12.09 24.93
C VAL A 34 0.94 -11.13 25.83
N GLY A 35 1.14 -11.15 27.15
CA GLY A 35 0.59 -10.15 28.08
C GLY A 35 -0.91 -9.88 27.88
N GLU A 36 -1.28 -8.60 27.72
CA GLU A 36 -2.67 -8.16 27.44
C GLU A 36 -3.10 -8.34 25.96
N VAL A 37 -2.22 -8.85 25.10
CA VAL A 37 -2.46 -8.98 23.65
C VAL A 37 -2.83 -10.42 23.31
N ASN A 38 -3.95 -10.60 22.62
CA ASN A 38 -4.33 -11.92 22.11
C ASN A 38 -3.79 -12.12 20.70
N VAL A 39 -3.06 -13.21 20.46
CA VAL A 39 -2.59 -13.59 19.12
C VAL A 39 -3.65 -14.46 18.45
N ASP A 40 -4.42 -13.87 17.54
CA ASP A 40 -5.52 -14.55 16.84
C ASP A 40 -5.02 -15.55 15.79
N ARG A 41 -3.94 -15.20 15.06
CA ARG A 41 -3.47 -16.00 13.92
C ARG A 41 -2.02 -15.70 13.58
N VAL A 42 -1.25 -16.73 13.26
CA VAL A 42 0.08 -16.60 12.65
C VAL A 42 0.07 -17.29 11.29
N VAL A 43 0.48 -16.59 10.24
CA VAL A 43 0.49 -17.09 8.86
C VAL A 43 1.90 -16.96 8.28
N ARG A 44 2.38 -18.03 7.65
CA ARG A 44 3.61 -18.04 6.86
C ARG A 44 3.31 -17.60 5.43
N GLY A 45 4.06 -16.63 4.92
CA GLY A 45 4.11 -16.27 3.51
C GLY A 45 5.06 -17.18 2.72
N GLU A 46 4.89 -17.21 1.40
CA GLU A 46 5.73 -18.00 0.48
C GLU A 46 7.21 -17.61 0.57
N ASP A 47 7.48 -16.33 0.79
CA ASP A 47 8.81 -15.73 1.01
C ASP A 47 9.38 -15.96 2.41
N GLY A 48 8.69 -16.75 3.26
CA GLY A 48 9.07 -16.94 4.66
C GLY A 48 8.64 -15.80 5.59
N THR A 49 7.96 -14.77 5.07
CA THR A 49 7.43 -13.67 5.89
C THR A 49 6.37 -14.18 6.87
N MET A 50 6.51 -13.84 8.14
CA MET A 50 5.55 -14.20 9.18
C MET A 50 4.55 -13.05 9.40
N ARG A 51 3.26 -13.35 9.32
CA ARG A 51 2.17 -12.38 9.58
C ARG A 51 1.44 -12.79 10.86
N ILE A 52 1.54 -11.96 11.88
CA ILE A 52 0.92 -12.18 13.19
C ILE A 52 -0.28 -11.25 13.32
N THR A 53 -1.49 -11.79 13.39
CA THR A 53 -2.69 -11.03 13.69
C THR A 53 -2.90 -11.00 15.19
N ILE A 54 -2.89 -9.81 15.76
CA ILE A 54 -3.14 -9.57 17.18
C ILE A 54 -4.46 -8.84 17.38
N ARG A 55 -5.05 -9.03 18.56
CA ARG A 55 -6.23 -8.31 19.01
C ARG A 55 -5.97 -7.75 20.40
N SER A 56 -6.16 -6.45 20.55
CA SER A 56 -6.08 -5.79 21.85
C SER A 56 -7.07 -4.63 21.93
N LYS A 57 -7.59 -4.41 23.14
CA LYS A 57 -8.46 -3.27 23.45
C LYS A 57 -7.66 -1.99 23.73
N LYS A 58 -6.41 -2.10 24.19
CA LYS A 58 -5.53 -0.97 24.53
C LYS A 58 -4.45 -0.77 23.47
N GLU A 59 -4.12 0.49 23.18
CA GLU A 59 -3.02 0.85 22.27
C GLU A 59 -1.65 0.54 22.86
N GLU A 60 -1.45 0.86 24.13
CA GLU A 60 -0.21 0.61 24.87
C GLU A 60 0.22 -0.87 24.79
N GLY A 61 -0.72 -1.80 24.98
CA GLY A 61 -0.43 -3.23 24.86
C GLY A 61 0.04 -3.64 23.46
N ARG A 62 -0.49 -3.01 22.40
CA ARG A 62 -0.06 -3.26 21.02
C ARG A 62 1.36 -2.74 20.79
N GLU A 63 1.69 -1.56 21.30
CA GLU A 63 3.03 -0.97 21.19
C GLU A 63 4.07 -1.76 22.00
N VAL A 64 3.74 -2.19 23.22
CA VAL A 64 4.62 -3.04 24.03
C VAL A 64 4.91 -4.36 23.32
N PHE A 65 3.88 -5.02 22.77
CA PHE A 65 4.06 -6.26 22.01
C PHE A 65 4.93 -6.05 20.76
N LYS A 66 4.75 -4.95 20.02
CA LYS A 66 5.59 -4.62 18.86
C LYS A 66 7.06 -4.41 19.27
N LYS A 67 7.31 -3.67 20.34
CA LYS A 67 8.66 -3.42 20.86
C LYS A 67 9.33 -4.72 21.31
N ALA A 68 8.62 -5.58 22.03
CA ALA A 68 9.12 -6.88 22.46
C ALA A 68 9.44 -7.78 21.26
N LEU A 69 8.55 -7.83 20.26
CA LEU A 69 8.74 -8.58 19.03
C LEU A 69 9.96 -8.07 18.25
N ALA A 70 10.09 -6.75 18.09
CA ALA A 70 11.23 -6.13 17.40
C ALA A 70 12.57 -6.39 18.11
N GLY A 71 12.58 -6.37 19.45
CA GLY A 71 13.76 -6.70 20.25
C GLY A 71 14.18 -8.17 20.11
N SER A 72 13.23 -9.11 20.22
CA SER A 72 13.53 -10.55 20.11
C SER A 72 14.13 -10.93 18.76
N VAL A 73 13.61 -10.37 17.67
CA VAL A 73 14.04 -10.70 16.30
C VAL A 73 15.08 -9.74 15.73
N GLN A 74 15.65 -8.86 16.56
CA GLN A 74 16.68 -7.91 16.13
C GLN A 74 17.86 -8.65 15.48
N GLY A 75 18.20 -8.25 14.25
CA GLY A 75 19.24 -8.89 13.43
C GLY A 75 18.77 -10.06 12.55
N MET A 76 17.69 -10.75 12.94
CA MET A 76 17.13 -11.89 12.17
C MET A 76 15.96 -11.49 11.27
N ALA A 77 15.17 -10.50 11.67
CA ALA A 77 14.03 -10.05 10.91
C ALA A 77 13.73 -8.57 11.13
N SER A 78 13.03 -7.97 10.15
CA SER A 78 12.42 -6.65 10.29
C SER A 78 10.95 -6.79 10.69
N VAL A 79 10.54 -6.05 11.71
CA VAL A 79 9.16 -6.02 12.21
C VAL A 79 8.48 -4.73 11.75
N LYS A 80 7.33 -4.86 11.09
CA LYS A 80 6.48 -3.74 10.70
C LYS A 80 5.03 -4.04 11.05
N ALA A 81 4.37 -3.13 11.75
CA ALA A 81 2.92 -3.17 11.84
C ALA A 81 2.32 -2.87 10.45
N ARG A 82 1.29 -3.61 10.05
CA ARG A 82 0.53 -3.33 8.85
C ARG A 82 -0.25 -2.04 9.08
N GLN A 83 0.35 -0.93 8.66
CA GLN A 83 -0.31 0.35 8.68
C GLN A 83 -1.44 0.35 7.63
N ASN A 84 -2.56 0.98 8.01
CA ASN A 84 -3.62 1.25 7.07
C ASN A 84 -3.15 2.41 6.19
N THR A 85 -2.68 2.12 4.99
CA THR A 85 -2.17 3.16 4.08
C THR A 85 -3.25 3.61 3.10
N ARG A 86 -3.05 4.82 2.58
CA ARG A 86 -3.82 5.40 1.48
C ARG A 86 -2.86 5.93 0.41
N ASN A 87 -3.36 5.92 -0.82
CA ASN A 87 -2.62 6.47 -1.94
C ASN A 87 -3.10 7.89 -2.21
N VAL A 88 -2.16 8.81 -2.28
CA VAL A 88 -2.41 10.23 -2.54
C VAL A 88 -1.54 10.63 -3.73
N VAL A 89 -2.04 11.52 -4.58
CA VAL A 89 -1.26 12.10 -5.67
C VAL A 89 -1.05 13.59 -5.43
N LEU A 90 0.19 14.02 -5.56
CA LEU A 90 0.59 15.40 -5.65
C LEU A 90 0.68 15.78 -7.13
N LEU A 91 0.06 16.91 -7.49
CA LEU A 91 0.02 17.43 -8.85
C LEU A 91 0.67 18.82 -8.88
N ASP A 92 1.05 19.21 -10.10
CA ASP A 92 1.67 20.51 -10.41
C ASP A 92 3.09 20.66 -9.84
N LEU A 93 3.84 19.56 -9.78
CA LEU A 93 5.25 19.59 -9.39
C LEU A 93 6.08 20.17 -10.53
N ASP A 94 7.09 20.96 -10.19
CA ASP A 94 8.08 21.38 -11.16
C ASP A 94 8.91 20.19 -11.66
N PRO A 95 9.45 20.23 -12.90
CA PRO A 95 10.24 19.15 -13.48
C PRO A 95 11.45 18.73 -12.64
N GLU A 96 11.99 19.65 -11.86
CA GLU A 96 13.21 19.45 -11.06
C GLU A 96 12.91 18.79 -9.71
N VAL A 97 11.64 18.75 -9.28
CA VAL A 97 11.25 18.24 -7.96
C VAL A 97 11.58 16.75 -7.82
N THR A 98 12.33 16.44 -6.77
CA THR A 98 12.81 15.11 -6.38
C THR A 98 11.98 14.47 -5.26
N GLU A 99 12.19 13.18 -4.99
CA GLU A 99 11.51 12.49 -3.89
C GLU A 99 11.92 13.02 -2.51
N GLU A 100 13.18 13.41 -2.38
CA GLU A 100 13.78 13.95 -1.16
C GLU A 100 13.16 15.30 -0.80
N GLU A 101 13.01 16.19 -1.78
CA GLU A 101 12.34 17.49 -1.61
C GLU A 101 10.89 17.29 -1.19
N ILE A 102 10.15 16.38 -1.84
CA ILE A 102 8.77 16.08 -1.45
C ILE A 102 8.70 15.65 0.01
N LYS A 103 9.56 14.71 0.44
CA LYS A 103 9.61 14.27 1.85
C LYS A 103 9.94 15.44 2.79
N GLY A 104 10.86 16.32 2.40
CA GLY A 104 11.25 17.50 3.18
C GLY A 104 10.12 18.52 3.32
N VAL A 105 9.38 18.80 2.24
CA VAL A 105 8.22 19.70 2.23
C VAL A 105 7.08 19.14 3.08
N LEU A 106 6.77 17.84 2.91
CA LEU A 106 5.74 17.16 3.69
C LEU A 106 6.08 17.15 5.18
N GLY A 107 7.33 16.81 5.54
CA GLY A 107 7.79 16.78 6.92
C GLY A 107 7.67 18.14 7.61
N ARG A 108 8.08 19.22 6.95
CA ARG A 108 8.01 20.59 7.49
C ARG A 108 6.57 21.10 7.60
N THR A 109 5.76 20.90 6.56
CA THR A 109 4.41 21.49 6.49
C THR A 109 3.41 20.82 7.42
N LEU A 110 3.56 19.52 7.64
CA LEU A 110 2.59 18.72 8.41
C LEU A 110 3.15 18.23 9.75
N SER A 111 4.35 18.68 10.14
CA SER A 111 5.08 18.18 11.32
C SER A 111 5.10 16.65 11.37
N MET A 112 5.31 16.04 10.21
CA MET A 112 5.21 14.59 10.02
C MET A 112 6.55 13.89 10.22
N ASP A 113 6.49 12.68 10.77
CA ASP A 113 7.59 11.73 10.74
C ASP A 113 7.76 11.14 9.33
N ILE A 114 9.00 11.07 8.83
CA ILE A 114 9.32 10.45 7.52
C ILE A 114 8.85 8.98 7.47
N LYS A 115 8.72 8.33 8.63
CA LYS A 115 8.25 6.95 8.78
C LYS A 115 6.78 6.75 8.35
N ASP A 116 5.99 7.81 8.28
CA ASP A 116 4.60 7.75 7.82
C ASP A 116 4.46 7.70 6.29
N ILE A 117 5.57 7.90 5.58
CA ILE A 117 5.65 7.80 4.13
C ILE A 117 6.27 6.45 3.76
N SER A 118 5.43 5.52 3.31
CA SER A 118 5.87 4.17 2.97
C SER A 118 6.47 4.06 1.55
N TYR A 119 6.03 4.91 0.63
CA TYR A 119 6.50 4.93 -0.76
C TYR A 119 6.22 6.30 -1.39
N VAL A 120 7.17 6.77 -2.19
CA VAL A 120 7.05 7.96 -3.05
C VAL A 120 7.48 7.52 -4.44
N ARG A 121 6.80 8.02 -5.46
CA ARG A 121 7.22 7.89 -6.85
C ARG A 121 6.88 9.16 -7.61
N VAL A 122 7.89 9.82 -8.15
CA VAL A 122 7.69 10.95 -9.06
C VAL A 122 7.52 10.45 -10.50
N SER A 123 6.63 11.07 -11.27
CA SER A 123 6.45 10.76 -12.69
C SER A 123 7.69 11.22 -13.48
N GLU A 124 8.18 10.34 -14.35
CA GLU A 124 9.27 10.68 -15.28
C GLU A 124 8.79 11.65 -16.36
N THR A 125 7.51 11.55 -16.74
CA THR A 125 6.89 12.41 -17.75
C THR A 125 6.26 13.64 -17.14
N VAL A 126 6.18 14.69 -17.95
CA VAL A 126 5.46 15.94 -17.66
C VAL A 126 4.12 15.97 -18.38
N ASN A 127 3.16 16.69 -17.82
CA ASN A 127 1.90 16.98 -18.49
C ASN A 127 2.08 18.08 -19.57
N LYS A 128 0.99 18.43 -20.27
CA LYS A 128 1.00 19.49 -21.32
C LYS A 128 1.47 20.87 -20.81
N GLN A 129 1.43 21.11 -19.50
CA GLN A 129 1.86 22.36 -18.87
C GLN A 129 3.30 22.28 -18.35
N GLY A 130 4.04 21.20 -18.66
CA GLY A 130 5.42 21.02 -18.20
C GLY A 130 5.53 20.64 -16.72
N LYS A 131 4.47 20.13 -16.09
CA LYS A 131 4.49 19.76 -14.66
C LYS A 131 4.50 18.25 -14.45
N LYS A 132 5.21 17.79 -13.42
CA LYS A 132 5.24 16.41 -12.93
C LYS A 132 4.12 16.13 -11.92
N SER A 133 3.93 14.86 -11.62
CA SER A 133 3.04 14.37 -10.55
C SER A 133 3.80 13.38 -9.67
N ALA A 134 3.50 13.34 -8.37
CA ALA A 134 4.06 12.35 -7.47
C ALA A 134 2.98 11.51 -6.82
N PHE A 135 3.18 10.20 -6.80
CA PHE A 135 2.31 9.24 -6.14
C PHE A 135 2.91 8.85 -4.80
N LEU A 136 2.11 8.96 -3.75
CA LEU A 136 2.50 8.70 -2.38
C LEU A 136 1.66 7.56 -1.81
N THR A 137 2.29 6.64 -1.10
CA THR A 137 1.61 5.71 -0.19
C THR A 137 1.96 6.09 1.24
N ILE A 138 0.98 6.56 1.98
CA ILE A 138 1.15 7.15 3.32
C ILE A 138 0.14 6.57 4.30
N SER A 139 0.30 6.82 5.59
CA SER A 139 -0.70 6.44 6.60
C SER A 139 -2.08 7.05 6.27
N ALA A 140 -3.16 6.34 6.62
CA ALA A 140 -4.52 6.83 6.37
C ALA A 140 -4.85 8.11 7.15
N GLU A 141 -4.25 8.30 8.32
CA GLU A 141 -4.45 9.48 9.17
C GLU A 141 -3.82 10.71 8.52
N THR A 142 -2.56 10.56 8.11
CA THR A 142 -1.83 11.56 7.33
C THR A 142 -2.54 11.90 6.03
N ALA A 143 -3.04 10.89 5.31
CA ALA A 143 -3.78 11.12 4.07
C ALA A 143 -5.01 11.99 4.29
N VAL A 144 -5.74 11.82 5.40
CA VAL A 144 -6.88 12.67 5.73
C VAL A 144 -6.45 14.12 5.95
N GLN A 145 -5.35 14.36 6.65
CA GLN A 145 -4.80 15.71 6.84
C GLN A 145 -4.40 16.34 5.50
N LEU A 146 -3.62 15.63 4.70
CA LEU A 146 -3.16 16.06 3.37
C LEU A 146 -4.33 16.42 2.43
N LEU A 147 -5.33 15.55 2.36
CA LEU A 147 -6.50 15.76 1.51
C LEU A 147 -7.35 16.94 1.98
N SER A 148 -7.43 17.18 3.29
CA SER A 148 -8.15 18.31 3.86
C SER A 148 -7.50 19.64 3.51
N SER A 149 -6.17 19.70 3.46
CA SER A 149 -5.42 20.90 3.06
C SER A 149 -5.59 21.25 1.58
N LYS A 150 -5.93 20.29 0.71
CA LYS A 150 -6.08 20.39 -0.77
C LYS A 150 -4.84 20.84 -1.54
N ARG A 151 -3.95 21.60 -0.91
CA ARG A 151 -2.66 22.05 -1.42
C ARG A 151 -1.62 21.93 -0.31
N ILE A 152 -0.39 21.64 -0.71
CA ILE A 152 0.75 21.56 0.19
C ILE A 152 1.98 22.16 -0.48
N GLY A 153 2.85 22.75 0.33
CA GLY A 153 4.11 23.31 -0.11
C GLY A 153 4.55 24.47 0.77
N ASP A 154 5.81 24.86 0.63
CA ASP A 154 6.43 25.96 1.35
C ASP A 154 6.91 27.03 0.36
N GLY A 155 6.52 28.28 0.61
CA GLY A 155 6.92 29.40 -0.25
C GLY A 155 6.39 29.28 -1.68
N TRP A 156 7.29 28.96 -2.61
CA TRP A 156 7.03 28.91 -4.05
C TRP A 156 6.38 27.61 -4.50
N ASP A 157 6.61 26.51 -3.77
CA ASP A 157 5.96 25.24 -4.04
C ASP A 157 4.53 25.25 -3.53
N ARG A 158 3.56 24.98 -4.41
CA ARG A 158 2.15 24.75 -4.04
C ARG A 158 1.54 23.63 -4.86
N TRP A 159 1.82 22.40 -4.44
CA TRP A 159 1.33 21.20 -5.11
C TRP A 159 -0.11 20.92 -4.71
N ARG A 160 -0.95 20.57 -5.68
CA ARG A 160 -2.33 20.13 -5.39
C ARG A 160 -2.31 18.69 -4.88
N VAL A 161 -3.11 18.42 -3.86
CA VAL A 161 -3.26 17.10 -3.26
C VAL A 161 -4.58 16.49 -3.70
N ARG A 162 -4.56 15.25 -4.20
CA ARG A 162 -5.78 14.49 -4.55
C ARG A 162 -5.72 13.05 -4.06
N ASP A 163 -6.90 12.51 -3.77
CA ASP A 163 -7.04 11.10 -3.41
C ASP A 163 -6.89 10.24 -4.67
N VAL A 164 -6.15 9.14 -4.55
CA VAL A 164 -6.06 8.14 -5.61
C VAL A 164 -7.10 7.08 -5.34
N VAL A 165 -8.32 7.37 -5.78
CA VAL A 165 -9.40 6.38 -5.75
C VAL A 165 -9.18 5.42 -6.90
N ALA A 166 -8.55 4.27 -6.61
CA ALA A 166 -8.56 3.13 -7.52
C ALA A 166 -9.81 2.30 -7.22
N PRO A 167 -10.92 2.47 -7.97
CA PRO A 167 -12.11 1.65 -7.76
C PRO A 167 -11.74 0.18 -7.98
N ARG A 168 -12.24 -0.70 -7.12
CA ARG A 168 -12.09 -2.15 -7.33
C ARG A 168 -12.71 -2.49 -8.69
N ARG A 169 -11.90 -3.11 -9.53
CA ARG A 169 -12.27 -3.62 -10.84
C ARG A 169 -12.52 -5.12 -10.74
N CYS A 170 -13.48 -5.61 -11.51
CA CYS A 170 -13.70 -7.04 -11.68
C CYS A 170 -12.41 -7.71 -12.17
N PHE A 171 -12.03 -8.86 -11.59
CA PHE A 171 -10.82 -9.56 -12.00
C PHE A 171 -10.93 -10.22 -13.38
N VAL A 172 -12.17 -10.47 -13.84
CA VAL A 172 -12.46 -11.08 -15.13
C VAL A 172 -12.50 -10.05 -16.26
N CYS A 173 -13.34 -9.02 -16.13
CA CYS A 173 -13.61 -8.08 -17.24
C CYS A 173 -13.07 -6.66 -17.01
N ARG A 174 -12.41 -6.40 -15.87
CA ARG A 174 -11.80 -5.11 -15.49
C ARG A 174 -12.75 -3.90 -15.39
N LYS A 175 -14.06 -4.09 -15.61
CA LYS A 175 -15.08 -3.07 -15.34
C LYS A 175 -15.28 -2.88 -13.83
N VAL A 176 -15.71 -1.68 -13.44
CA VAL A 176 -16.05 -1.36 -12.04
C VAL A 176 -17.50 -1.74 -11.74
N GLY A 177 -17.86 -1.84 -10.45
CA GLY A 177 -19.25 -2.02 -10.01
C GLY A 177 -19.68 -3.46 -9.72
N HIS A 178 -18.84 -4.47 -9.98
CA HIS A 178 -19.10 -5.87 -9.62
C HIS A 178 -17.79 -6.63 -9.32
N GLU A 179 -17.91 -7.77 -8.64
CA GLU A 179 -16.77 -8.68 -8.38
C GLU A 179 -16.76 -9.83 -9.39
N ALA A 180 -15.66 -10.58 -9.46
CA ALA A 180 -15.50 -11.69 -10.41
C ALA A 180 -16.63 -12.73 -10.31
N LYS A 181 -17.17 -12.95 -9.10
CA LYS A 181 -18.28 -13.88 -8.83
C LYS A 181 -19.59 -13.46 -9.51
N ASP A 182 -19.82 -12.15 -9.62
CA ASP A 182 -21.02 -11.54 -10.18
C ASP A 182 -20.80 -11.08 -11.64
N CYS A 183 -19.65 -11.44 -12.23
CA CYS A 183 -19.31 -11.04 -13.59
C CYS A 183 -20.19 -11.80 -14.59
N LYS A 184 -20.96 -11.06 -15.40
CA LYS A 184 -21.73 -11.62 -16.51
C LYS A 184 -20.85 -12.20 -17.63
N GLU A 185 -19.58 -11.82 -17.66
CA GLU A 185 -18.60 -12.25 -18.67
C GLU A 185 -17.66 -13.35 -18.13
N LYS A 186 -17.97 -13.97 -16.98
CA LYS A 186 -17.14 -15.01 -16.35
C LYS A 186 -16.87 -16.21 -17.26
N ASP A 187 -17.81 -16.56 -18.12
CA ASP A 187 -17.72 -17.73 -19.00
C ASP A 187 -16.85 -17.46 -20.24
N LYS A 188 -16.47 -16.20 -20.50
CA LYS A 188 -15.57 -15.82 -21.60
C LYS A 188 -14.08 -15.98 -21.25
N GLY A 189 -13.76 -16.35 -20.01
CA GLY A 189 -12.39 -16.36 -19.50
C GLY A 189 -11.91 -14.98 -19.05
N GLU A 190 -10.64 -14.87 -18.66
CA GLU A 190 -10.06 -13.58 -18.27
C GLU A 190 -9.82 -12.68 -19.48
N ILE A 191 -10.04 -11.37 -19.31
CA ILE A 191 -9.70 -10.37 -20.31
C ILE A 191 -8.18 -10.20 -20.38
N CYS A 192 -7.64 -10.16 -21.59
CA CYS A 192 -6.23 -9.90 -21.83
C CYS A 192 -5.87 -8.47 -21.44
N HIS A 193 -4.83 -8.31 -20.61
CA HIS A 193 -4.40 -7.00 -20.11
C HIS A 193 -3.69 -6.14 -21.15
N LYS A 194 -3.30 -6.71 -22.29
CA LYS A 194 -2.63 -6.01 -23.38
C LYS A 194 -3.62 -5.45 -24.40
N CYS A 195 -4.63 -6.24 -24.79
CA CYS A 195 -5.53 -5.87 -25.89
C CYS A 195 -7.00 -5.70 -25.49
N GLY A 196 -7.40 -6.14 -24.30
CA GLY A 196 -8.79 -6.04 -23.84
C GLY A 196 -9.74 -7.10 -24.43
N GLU A 197 -9.23 -8.11 -25.12
CA GLU A 197 -10.04 -9.23 -25.62
C GLU A 197 -10.05 -10.43 -24.68
N PHE A 198 -11.05 -11.29 -24.80
CA PHE A 198 -11.20 -12.49 -23.99
C PHE A 198 -10.54 -13.71 -24.65
N GLY A 199 -10.24 -14.74 -23.84
CA GLY A 199 -9.85 -16.06 -24.35
C GLY A 199 -8.34 -16.31 -24.46
N HIS A 200 -7.48 -15.41 -24.00
CA HIS A 200 -6.03 -15.63 -23.95
C HIS A 200 -5.35 -14.82 -22.84
N TYR A 201 -4.17 -15.27 -22.41
CA TYR A 201 -3.36 -14.54 -21.43
C TYR A 201 -2.48 -13.49 -22.10
N MET A 202 -2.09 -12.46 -21.34
CA MET A 202 -1.21 -11.38 -21.84
C MET A 202 0.09 -11.91 -22.48
N LYS A 203 0.63 -13.03 -21.96
CA LYS A 203 1.85 -13.68 -22.46
C LYS A 203 1.67 -14.30 -23.85
N GLU A 204 0.45 -14.64 -24.22
CA GLU A 204 0.07 -15.27 -25.50
C GLU A 204 -0.54 -14.25 -26.48
N CYS A 205 -0.65 -12.98 -26.07
CA CYS A 205 -1.34 -11.94 -26.82
C CYS A 205 -0.50 -11.41 -28.00
N THR A 206 -0.93 -11.73 -29.22
CA THR A 206 -0.36 -11.20 -30.46
C THR A 206 -0.97 -9.85 -30.90
N ASN A 207 -2.13 -9.49 -30.36
CA ASN A 207 -2.81 -8.22 -30.67
C ASN A 207 -2.00 -6.99 -30.22
N PRO A 208 -2.19 -5.82 -30.88
CA PRO A 208 -1.59 -4.56 -30.47
C PRO A 208 -2.05 -4.14 -29.07
N THR A 209 -1.23 -3.34 -28.39
CA THR A 209 -1.58 -2.81 -27.06
C THR A 209 -2.72 -1.80 -27.19
N ALA A 210 -3.83 -2.06 -26.50
CA ALA A 210 -5.00 -1.21 -26.44
C ALA A 210 -5.51 -1.12 -25.01
N CYS A 211 -6.06 0.03 -24.64
CA CYS A 211 -6.68 0.20 -23.34
C CYS A 211 -7.95 -0.64 -23.25
N TYR A 212 -7.97 -1.61 -22.34
CA TYR A 212 -9.11 -2.50 -22.11
C TYR A 212 -10.40 -1.80 -21.64
N LEU A 213 -10.36 -0.47 -21.37
CA LEU A 213 -11.54 0.31 -21.00
C LEU A 213 -12.17 1.05 -22.19
N CYS A 214 -11.38 1.57 -23.12
CA CYS A 214 -11.89 2.39 -24.23
C CYS A 214 -11.47 1.89 -25.61
N GLY A 215 -10.67 0.83 -25.69
CA GLY A 215 -10.20 0.23 -26.95
C GLY A 215 -9.14 1.04 -27.70
N THR A 216 -8.71 2.20 -27.19
CA THR A 216 -7.72 3.03 -27.88
C THR A 216 -6.29 2.68 -27.51
N ALA A 217 -5.39 2.76 -28.48
CA ALA A 217 -3.96 2.56 -28.28
C ALA A 217 -3.27 3.83 -27.75
N GLY A 218 -2.12 3.68 -27.08
CA GLY A 218 -1.17 4.76 -26.83
C GLY A 218 -1.33 5.60 -25.56
N HIS A 219 -2.01 5.12 -24.51
CA HIS A 219 -2.08 5.78 -23.20
C HIS A 219 -2.00 4.81 -22.02
#